data_AF-B7VPA3-F1
#
_entry.id   AF-B7VPA3-F1
#
_cell.length_a   1.000
_cell.length_b   1.000
_cell.length_c   1.000
_cell.angle_alpha   90.00
_cell.angle_beta   90.00
_cell.angle_gamma   90.00
#
_symmetry.space_group_name_H-M   'P 1'
#
loop_
_entity.id
_entity.type
_entity.pdbx_description
1 polymer ?
#
loop_
_entity_poly.entity_id
_entity_poly.type
_entity_poly.pdbx_seq_one_letter_code
_entity_poly.pdbx_strand_id
1 'polypeptide(L)'
;MIMMNFKRAWSQKKYREKTTRENKKTLNIVVDETVSIQLHQLSKQFDMPINQVITLMTNQFASKSEELMRSIEEDKKNKATQFSKLL
;
A
#
# COMPACT_ATOMS: atom_id res chain seq x y z
N MET A 1 -38.61 6.16 11.73
CA MET A 1 -37.71 6.76 10.72
C MET A 1 -36.57 7.58 11.37
N ILE A 2 -36.86 8.46 12.33
CA ILE A 2 -35.89 9.33 13.01
C ILE A 2 -34.72 8.56 13.68
N MET A 3 -35.02 7.49 14.43
CA MET A 3 -34.02 6.69 15.16
C MET A 3 -32.99 5.98 14.26
N MET A 4 -33.37 5.68 13.01
CA MET A 4 -32.51 5.02 12.03
C MET A 4 -31.48 6.00 11.43
N ASN A 5 -31.88 7.27 11.28
CA ASN A 5 -31.01 8.34 10.80
C ASN A 5 -29.95 8.71 11.84
N PHE A 6 -30.31 8.72 13.13
CA PHE A 6 -29.34 8.94 14.21
C PHE A 6 -28.27 7.84 14.27
N LYS A 7 -28.65 6.55 14.16
CA LYS A 7 -27.68 5.45 14.14
C LYS A 7 -26.69 5.56 12.97
N ARG A 8 -27.16 5.94 11.77
CA ARG A 8 -26.30 6.16 10.59
C ARG A 8 -25.37 7.35 10.75
N ALA A 9 -25.85 8.48 11.28
CA ALA A 9 -25.01 9.65 11.51
C ALA A 9 -23.91 9.37 12.55
N TRP A 10 -24.22 8.58 13.57
CA TRP A 10 -23.26 8.22 14.63
C TRP A 10 -22.19 7.25 14.15
N SER A 11 -22.55 6.25 13.35
CA SER A 11 -21.56 5.35 12.73
C SER A 11 -20.64 6.09 11.75
N GLN A 12 -21.16 7.06 11.00
CA GLN A 12 -20.36 7.93 10.13
C GLN A 12 -19.41 8.84 10.90
N LYS A 13 -19.88 9.45 12.00
CA LYS A 13 -19.04 10.28 12.88
C LYS A 13 -17.88 9.45 13.47
N LYS A 14 -18.16 8.25 13.98
CA LYS A 14 -17.15 7.34 14.52
C LYS A 14 -16.14 6.90 13.45
N TYR A 15 -16.59 6.65 12.23
CA TYR A 15 -15.70 6.34 11.10
C TYR A 15 -14.77 7.50 10.80
N ARG A 16 -15.30 8.73 10.68
CA ARG A 16 -14.49 9.94 10.45
C ARG A 16 -13.46 10.16 11.56
N GLU A 17 -13.87 10.06 12.82
CA GLU A 17 -12.97 10.21 13.97
C GLU A 17 -11.82 9.19 13.95
N LYS A 18 -12.10 7.94 13.60
CA LYS A 18 -11.07 6.91 13.45
C LYS A 18 -10.08 7.25 12.32
N THR A 19 -10.58 7.66 11.18
CA THR A 19 -9.76 8.00 10.00
C THR A 19 -8.87 9.22 10.25
N THR A 20 -9.39 10.24 10.95
CA THR A 20 -8.64 11.48 11.29
C THR A 20 -7.63 11.27 12.41
N ARG A 21 -7.92 10.44 13.43
CA ARG A 21 -6.97 10.14 14.52
C ARG A 21 -5.84 9.20 14.10
N GLU A 22 -6.08 8.29 13.16
CA GLU A 22 -5.11 7.28 12.72
C GLU A 22 -4.34 7.66 11.44
N ASN A 23 -4.48 8.91 10.95
CA ASN A 23 -3.90 9.40 9.68
C ASN A 23 -4.11 8.43 8.50
N LYS A 24 -5.28 7.77 8.46
CA LYS A 24 -5.63 6.82 7.39
C LYS A 24 -6.33 7.56 6.26
N LYS A 25 -6.09 7.15 5.02
CA LYS A 25 -6.81 7.67 3.85
C LYS A 25 -7.61 6.54 3.19
N THR A 26 -8.80 6.87 2.69
CA THR A 26 -9.59 5.95 1.87
C THR A 26 -9.02 5.94 0.45
N LEU A 27 -8.83 4.75 -0.12
CA LEU A 27 -8.40 4.55 -1.51
C LEU A 27 -9.51 3.81 -2.26
N ASN A 28 -10.05 4.41 -3.32
CA ASN A 28 -11.02 3.78 -4.21
C ASN A 28 -10.29 3.33 -5.47
N ILE A 29 -10.11 2.02 -5.65
CA ILE A 29 -9.45 1.44 -6.83
C ILE A 29 -10.43 0.66 -7.66
N VAL A 30 -10.25 0.73 -8.99
CA VAL A 30 -10.90 -0.17 -9.95
C VAL A 30 -9.82 -1.15 -10.41
N VAL A 31 -10.12 -2.44 -10.32
CA VAL A 31 -9.21 -3.53 -10.67
C VAL A 31 -9.97 -4.58 -11.48
N ASP A 32 -9.24 -5.40 -12.22
CA ASP A 32 -9.83 -6.54 -12.92
C ASP A 32 -10.45 -7.54 -11.94
N GLU A 33 -11.46 -8.27 -12.41
CA GLU A 33 -12.16 -9.28 -11.60
C GLU A 33 -11.20 -10.33 -11.03
N THR A 34 -10.25 -10.79 -11.85
CA THR A 34 -9.21 -11.74 -11.44
C THR A 34 -8.39 -11.22 -10.26
N VAL A 35 -8.04 -9.93 -10.26
CA VAL A 35 -7.27 -9.31 -9.16
C VAL A 35 -8.13 -9.21 -7.90
N SER A 36 -9.41 -8.88 -8.03
CA SER A 36 -10.35 -8.85 -6.90
C SER A 36 -10.45 -10.23 -6.22
N ILE A 37 -10.57 -11.29 -7.01
CA ILE A 37 -10.62 -12.68 -6.52
C ILE A 37 -9.32 -13.04 -5.80
N GLN A 38 -8.18 -12.72 -6.38
CA GLN A 38 -6.87 -12.97 -5.78
C GLN A 38 -6.71 -12.23 -4.44
N LEU A 39 -7.10 -10.96 -4.36
CA LEU A 39 -7.08 -10.20 -3.12
C LEU A 39 -7.96 -10.83 -2.03
N HIS A 40 -9.14 -11.34 -2.39
CA HIS A 40 -10.01 -12.06 -1.46
C HIS A 40 -9.40 -13.37 -0.98
N GLN A 41 -8.74 -14.13 -1.86
CA GLN A 41 -8.05 -15.36 -1.49
C GLN A 41 -6.88 -15.09 -0.55
N LEU A 42 -6.04 -14.09 -0.86
CA LEU A 42 -4.93 -13.69 0.00
C LEU A 42 -5.42 -13.21 1.37
N SER A 43 -6.49 -12.42 1.40
CA SER A 43 -7.13 -12.00 2.65
C SER A 43 -7.52 -13.19 3.54
N LYS A 44 -8.07 -14.26 2.95
CA LYS A 44 -8.42 -15.48 3.68
C LYS A 44 -7.18 -16.29 4.11
N GLN A 45 -6.21 -16.44 3.22
CA GLN A 45 -4.99 -17.24 3.49
C GLN A 45 -4.17 -16.66 4.64
N PHE A 46 -4.08 -15.34 4.72
CA PHE A 46 -3.31 -14.67 5.77
C PHE A 46 -4.16 -14.24 6.97
N ASP A 47 -5.47 -14.50 6.97
CA ASP A 47 -6.43 -14.03 7.98
C ASP A 47 -6.32 -12.51 8.24
N MET A 48 -6.27 -11.73 7.15
CA MET A 48 -6.13 -10.27 7.20
C MET A 48 -7.16 -9.59 6.31
N PRO A 49 -7.67 -8.40 6.69
CA PRO A 49 -8.44 -7.56 5.79
C PRO A 49 -7.66 -7.16 4.52
N ILE A 50 -8.37 -7.03 3.39
CA ILE A 50 -7.78 -6.71 2.08
C ILE A 50 -6.90 -5.45 2.12
N ASN A 51 -7.30 -4.41 2.87
CA ASN A 51 -6.50 -3.19 2.95
C ASN A 51 -5.13 -3.42 3.62
N GLN A 52 -5.03 -4.34 4.59
CA GLN A 52 -3.75 -4.70 5.20
C GLN A 52 -2.89 -5.52 4.23
N VAL A 53 -3.51 -6.44 3.48
CA VAL A 53 -2.83 -7.20 2.42
C VAL A 53 -2.25 -6.25 1.37
N ILE A 54 -3.03 -5.28 0.90
CA ILE A 54 -2.56 -4.26 -0.05
C ILE A 54 -1.40 -3.45 0.55
N THR A 55 -1.53 -2.98 1.79
CA THR A 55 -0.44 -2.23 2.46
C THR A 55 0.86 -3.03 2.52
N LEU A 56 0.81 -4.30 2.90
CA LEU A 56 2.00 -5.15 2.98
C LEU A 56 2.66 -5.33 1.61
N MET A 57 1.87 -5.65 0.57
CA MET A 57 2.38 -5.82 -0.78
C MET A 57 2.98 -4.52 -1.33
N THR A 58 2.31 -3.38 -1.12
CA THR A 58 2.82 -2.07 -1.57
C THR A 58 4.13 -1.72 -0.90
N ASN A 59 4.24 -1.89 0.42
CA ASN A 59 5.46 -1.59 1.16
C ASN A 59 6.62 -2.49 0.72
N GLN A 60 6.36 -3.79 0.55
CA GLN A 60 7.37 -4.74 0.10
C GLN A 60 7.86 -4.41 -1.31
N PHE A 61 6.95 -4.03 -2.22
CA PHE A 61 7.32 -3.64 -3.57
C PHE A 61 8.13 -2.33 -3.57
N ALA A 62 7.70 -1.32 -2.83
CA ALA A 62 8.40 -0.04 -2.73
C ALA A 62 9.83 -0.22 -2.19
N SER A 63 9.99 -0.94 -1.09
CA SER A 63 11.31 -1.24 -0.50
C SER A 63 12.24 -1.93 -1.50
N LYS A 64 11.74 -2.98 -2.18
CA LYS A 64 12.53 -3.70 -3.19
C LYS A 64 12.89 -2.84 -4.40
N SER A 65 11.99 -1.94 -4.82
CA SER A 65 12.26 -1.03 -5.92
C SER A 65 13.36 0.00 -5.58
N GLU A 66 13.36 0.51 -4.36
CA GLU A 66 14.40 1.42 -3.87
C GLU A 66 15.76 0.72 -3.78
N GLU A 67 15.81 -0.51 -3.25
CA GLU A 67 17.02 -1.32 -3.21
C GLU A 67 17.59 -1.55 -4.61
N LEU A 68 16.72 -1.92 -5.57
CA LEU A 68 17.13 -2.14 -6.96
C LEU A 68 17.69 -0.85 -7.58
N MET A 69 17.02 0.29 -7.39
CA MET A 69 17.50 1.57 -7.91
C MET A 69 18.87 1.95 -7.33
N ARG A 70 19.05 1.80 -6.01
CA ARG A 70 20.34 2.08 -5.37
C ARG A 70 21.45 1.17 -5.90
N SER A 71 21.18 -0.11 -6.07
CA SER A 71 22.15 -1.06 -6.64
C SER A 71 22.57 -0.65 -8.06
N ILE A 72 21.63 -0.18 -8.88
CA ILE A 72 21.92 0.30 -10.25
C ILE A 72 22.77 1.58 -10.22
N GLU A 73 22.48 2.51 -9.29
CA GLU A 73 23.25 3.75 -9.13
C GLU A 73 24.68 3.49 -8.63
N GLU A 74 24.85 2.58 -7.67
CA GLU A 74 26.16 2.16 -7.18
C GLU A 74 26.98 1.50 -8.28
N ASP A 75 26.38 0.60 -9.07
CA ASP A 75 27.05 -0.03 -10.21
C ASP A 75 27.49 1.00 -11.26
N LYS A 76 26.65 1.99 -11.56
CA LYS A 76 27.01 3.10 -12.46
C LYS A 76 28.18 3.91 -11.92
N LYS A 77 28.16 4.26 -10.63
CA LYS A 77 29.22 5.03 -9.97
C LYS A 77 30.53 4.24 -9.93
N ASN A 78 30.47 2.94 -9.64
CA ASN A 78 31.63 2.06 -9.60
C ASN A 78 32.26 1.91 -10.98
N LYS A 79 31.45 1.73 -12.04
CA LYS A 79 31.93 1.72 -13.43
C LYS A 79 32.60 3.04 -13.80
N ALA A 80 31.96 4.19 -13.51
CA ALA A 80 32.54 5.50 -13.78
C ALA A 80 33.90 5.69 -13.08
N THR A 81 34.01 5.23 -11.82
CA THR A 81 35.24 5.30 -11.02
C THR A 81 36.34 4.38 -11.55
N GLN A 82 35.99 3.21 -12.09
CA GLN A 82 36.95 2.31 -12.73
C GLN A 82 37.48 2.90 -14.04
N PHE A 83 36.61 3.49 -14.86
CA PHE A 83 37.01 4.17 -16.09
C PHE A 83 37.94 5.37 -15.80
N SER A 84 37.66 6.17 -14.77
CA SER A 84 38.54 7.30 -14.41
C SER A 84 39.90 6.90 -13.84
N LYS A 85 40.08 5.64 -13.40
CA LYS A 85 41.37 5.11 -12.92
C LYS A 85 42.23 4.53 -14.06
N LEU A 86 41.66 4.37 -15.25
CA LEU A 86 42.33 3.83 -16.45
C LEU A 86 42.82 4.94 -17.41
N LEU A 87 42.50 6.21 -17.12
CA LEU A 87 42.99 7.42 -17.79
C LEU A 87 44.02 8.11 -16.90
#